data_AF-A0A9J7NBB2-F1
#
_entry.id   AF-A0A9J7NBB2-F1
#
_cell.length_a   1.000
_cell.length_b   1.000
_cell.length_c   1.000
_cell.angle_alpha   90.00
_cell.angle_beta   90.00
_cell.angle_gamma   90.00
#
_symmetry.space_group_name_H-M   'P 1'
#
loop_
_entity.id
_entity.type
_entity.pdbx_description
1 polymer ?
#
loop_
_entity_poly.entity_id
_entity_poly.type
_entity_poly.pdbx_seq_one_letter_code
_entity_poly.pdbx_strand_id
1 'polypeptide(L)'
;MDVRDRNKLRDNHLKLKETIYAHHIHGYLYQEGVLTLDDIERINNKATEQDKTEALLFMLPRKSGGAFKKFCMALKETYDGVPLYKDLAKELETTGASPDNEEERVHDDFPEVREEVAQRNLLRKHRRDIATCLDTEKTCELLINAGVLTNRERLVIEGEGSAEERAQSLLRILPTKGPNAFHAFIRALKMQNDPHNLTVLLAGETGGVFNPVTNVSKKVDHFFTSRDARKVNEAMDDERTVIVLSGITGSGKTQLALWQAELFMERHPTAVVWKLDGQDKKSFLDDKQNLLRALKKDVPKDDSQVDACVAKALDTRKTPVLLIVDDLDDGVLLSAELLKPRNDSKILLITHHKRLQQPINVSIPEDSFVDINGFAFEEETDEAVDFLRMKLQHHPTDQLQRLAQKFSGLPLGLVAARSYIDKSHTSSESYLNQLEKRKNALKLEKAANEVMSRFYAKPGQEEAGRNLFAALRLAVDKLNTQVSSNSVANVSAYITPTVNMLYGC
;
A
#
# COMPACT_ATOMS: atom_id res chain seq x y z
N MET A 1 -15.57 -37.33 17.12
CA MET A 1 -16.58 -37.26 16.04
C MET A 1 -15.91 -37.07 14.69
N ASP A 2 -16.35 -37.78 13.65
CA ASP A 2 -15.84 -37.72 12.27
C ASP A 2 -16.33 -36.47 11.50
N VAL A 3 -15.63 -36.09 10.42
CA VAL A 3 -15.90 -34.93 9.57
C VAL A 3 -17.32 -34.97 8.98
N ARG A 4 -17.79 -36.15 8.54
CA ARG A 4 -19.14 -36.29 7.97
C ARG A 4 -20.23 -35.97 9.01
N ASP A 5 -20.08 -36.44 10.24
CA ASP A 5 -21.01 -36.18 11.33
C ASP A 5 -20.99 -34.72 11.80
N ARG A 6 -19.80 -34.08 11.79
CA ARG A 6 -19.68 -32.65 12.08
C ARG A 6 -20.40 -31.80 11.03
N ASN A 7 -20.32 -32.18 9.76
CA ASN A 7 -21.02 -31.49 8.68
C ASN A 7 -22.55 -31.63 8.84
N LYS A 8 -23.05 -32.83 9.18
CA LYS A 8 -24.48 -33.03 9.47
C LYS A 8 -25.00 -32.13 10.60
N LEU A 9 -24.24 -31.97 11.68
CA LEU A 9 -24.59 -31.05 12.77
C LEU A 9 -24.52 -29.58 12.36
N ARG A 10 -23.55 -29.21 11.53
CA ARG A 10 -23.36 -27.84 11.05
C ARG A 10 -24.48 -27.44 10.09
N ASP A 11 -24.80 -28.31 9.14
CA ASP A 11 -25.76 -28.03 8.08
C ASP A 11 -27.20 -27.96 8.64
N ASN A 12 -27.46 -28.65 9.76
CA ASN A 12 -28.74 -28.61 10.48
C ASN A 12 -28.71 -27.72 11.74
N HIS A 13 -27.65 -26.91 11.95
CA HIS A 13 -27.40 -26.23 13.23
C HIS A 13 -28.52 -25.26 13.63
N LEU A 14 -29.01 -24.44 12.69
CA LEU A 14 -30.09 -23.48 12.94
C LEU A 14 -31.40 -24.19 13.32
N LYS A 15 -31.79 -25.20 12.53
CA LYS A 15 -32.97 -26.01 12.80
C LYS A 15 -32.89 -26.71 14.14
N LEU A 16 -31.74 -27.26 14.49
CA LEU A 16 -31.51 -27.86 15.80
C LEU A 16 -31.65 -26.83 16.92
N LYS A 17 -31.01 -25.65 16.79
CA LYS A 17 -31.06 -24.58 17.80
C LYS A 17 -32.47 -24.08 18.07
N GLU A 18 -33.31 -23.99 17.05
CA GLU A 18 -34.69 -23.50 17.17
C GLU A 18 -35.67 -24.57 17.66
N THR A 19 -35.39 -25.84 17.37
CA THR A 19 -36.34 -26.93 17.62
C THR A 19 -36.07 -27.67 18.93
N ILE A 20 -34.81 -27.86 19.31
CA ILE A 20 -34.46 -28.71 20.45
C ILE A 20 -34.20 -27.89 21.71
N TYR A 21 -34.68 -28.42 22.83
CA TYR A 21 -34.35 -27.92 24.16
C TYR A 21 -33.24 -28.76 24.80
N ALA A 22 -32.15 -28.10 25.19
CA ALA A 22 -30.98 -28.78 25.76
C ALA A 22 -31.31 -29.63 26.99
N HIS A 23 -32.27 -29.18 27.82
CA HIS A 23 -32.66 -29.89 29.04
C HIS A 23 -33.36 -31.24 28.78
N HIS A 24 -33.98 -31.42 27.60
CA HIS A 24 -34.56 -32.71 27.19
C HIS A 24 -33.50 -33.75 26.76
N ILE A 25 -32.25 -33.33 26.53
CA ILE A 25 -31.24 -34.14 25.81
C ILE A 25 -29.99 -34.37 26.67
N HIS A 26 -29.58 -33.37 27.45
CA HIS A 26 -28.31 -33.42 28.17
C HIS A 26 -28.23 -34.52 29.26
N GLY A 27 -29.36 -34.96 29.80
CA GLY A 27 -29.44 -36.04 30.81
C GLY A 27 -29.06 -37.40 30.22
N TYR A 28 -29.59 -37.73 29.04
CA TYR A 28 -29.21 -38.95 28.31
C TYR A 28 -27.74 -38.90 27.87
N LEU A 29 -27.29 -37.75 27.35
CA LEU A 29 -25.90 -37.58 26.94
C LEU A 29 -24.91 -37.69 28.10
N TYR A 30 -25.32 -37.35 29.32
CA TYR A 30 -24.53 -37.58 30.52
C TYR A 30 -24.47 -39.06 30.90
N GLN A 31 -25.62 -39.75 30.91
CA GLN A 31 -25.69 -41.19 31.18
C GLN A 31 -24.85 -42.01 30.18
N GLU A 32 -24.87 -41.60 28.91
CA GLU A 32 -24.08 -42.20 27.84
C GLU A 32 -22.60 -41.76 27.84
N GLY A 33 -22.16 -40.97 28.82
CA GLY A 33 -20.77 -40.54 28.99
C GLY A 33 -20.26 -39.60 27.89
N VAL A 34 -21.17 -38.89 27.20
CA VAL A 34 -20.83 -37.86 26.20
C VAL A 34 -20.58 -36.50 26.87
N LEU A 35 -21.35 -36.19 27.92
CA LEU A 35 -21.21 -34.98 28.73
C LEU A 35 -20.77 -35.34 30.14
N THR A 36 -20.02 -34.45 30.79
CA THR A 36 -19.70 -34.51 32.23
C THR A 36 -20.66 -33.62 33.03
N LEU A 37 -20.63 -33.72 34.37
CA LEU A 37 -21.40 -32.81 35.23
C LEU A 37 -21.01 -31.35 35.00
N ASP A 38 -19.72 -31.07 34.83
CA ASP A 38 -19.23 -29.72 34.50
C ASP A 38 -19.76 -29.21 33.16
N ASP A 39 -19.93 -30.09 32.16
CA ASP A 39 -20.52 -29.71 30.88
C ASP A 39 -22.00 -29.33 31.05
N ILE A 40 -22.75 -30.11 31.85
CA ILE A 40 -24.15 -29.83 32.14
C ILE A 40 -24.29 -28.51 32.89
N GLU A 41 -23.44 -28.24 33.88
CA GLU A 41 -23.45 -26.99 34.63
C GLU A 41 -23.15 -25.79 33.72
N ARG A 42 -22.17 -25.93 32.81
CA ARG A 42 -21.86 -24.91 31.79
C ARG A 42 -22.99 -24.66 30.81
N ILE A 43 -23.76 -25.69 30.45
CA ILE A 43 -24.97 -25.55 29.65
C ILE A 43 -26.01 -24.78 30.48
N ASN A 44 -26.34 -25.26 31.68
CA ASN A 44 -27.41 -24.68 32.51
C ASN A 44 -27.17 -23.23 32.93
N ASN A 45 -25.90 -22.81 33.06
CA ASN A 45 -25.52 -21.44 33.38
C ASN A 45 -25.74 -20.44 32.22
N LYS A 46 -26.27 -20.86 31.06
CA LYS A 46 -26.66 -19.97 29.97
C LYS A 46 -28.03 -19.34 30.21
N ALA A 47 -28.17 -18.08 29.78
CA ALA A 47 -29.32 -17.24 30.10
C ALA A 47 -30.61 -17.68 29.41
N THR A 48 -30.55 -18.17 28.18
CA THR A 48 -31.73 -18.59 27.40
C THR A 48 -31.64 -20.05 26.97
N GLU A 49 -32.77 -20.71 26.74
CA GLU A 49 -32.78 -22.10 26.23
C GLU A 49 -32.08 -22.23 24.88
N GLN A 50 -32.15 -21.22 24.02
CA GLN A 50 -31.42 -21.21 22.75
C GLN A 50 -29.89 -21.15 22.97
N ASP A 51 -29.42 -20.38 23.95
CA ASP A 51 -28.00 -20.32 24.31
C ASP A 51 -27.53 -21.63 24.96
N LYS A 52 -28.41 -22.30 25.72
CA LYS A 52 -28.15 -23.64 26.28
C LYS A 52 -28.00 -24.67 25.17
N THR A 53 -28.92 -24.68 24.21
CA THR A 53 -28.88 -25.57 23.04
C THR A 53 -27.68 -25.28 22.15
N GLU A 54 -27.33 -24.02 21.94
CA GLU A 54 -26.13 -23.62 21.20
C GLU A 54 -24.85 -24.09 21.92
N ALA A 55 -24.78 -23.93 23.24
CA ALA A 55 -23.66 -24.43 24.03
C ALA A 55 -23.52 -25.96 23.91
N LEU A 56 -24.64 -26.70 23.96
CA LEU A 56 -24.66 -28.14 23.74
C LEU A 56 -24.14 -28.52 22.35
N LEU A 57 -24.69 -27.93 21.29
CA LEU A 57 -24.31 -28.20 19.90
C LEU A 57 -22.84 -27.84 19.62
N PHE A 58 -22.31 -26.81 20.29
CA PHE A 58 -20.91 -26.41 20.18
C PHE A 58 -19.95 -27.39 20.87
N MET A 59 -20.40 -28.04 21.96
CA MET A 59 -19.59 -28.99 22.71
C MET A 59 -19.51 -30.36 22.03
N LEU A 60 -20.60 -30.82 21.39
CA LEU A 60 -20.70 -32.16 20.79
C LEU A 60 -19.54 -32.53 19.84
N PRO A 61 -19.09 -31.68 18.89
CA PRO A 61 -17.98 -32.01 17.97
C PRO A 61 -16.65 -32.32 18.66
N ARG A 62 -16.46 -31.80 19.89
CA ARG A 62 -15.24 -31.96 20.70
C ARG A 62 -15.30 -33.18 21.61
N LYS A 63 -16.45 -33.86 21.70
CA LYS A 63 -16.63 -35.07 22.51
C LYS A 63 -16.24 -36.33 21.73
N SER A 64 -16.29 -37.47 22.42
CA SER A 64 -15.76 -38.77 22.00
C SER A 64 -16.23 -39.22 20.60
N GLY A 65 -15.54 -40.24 20.05
CA GLY A 65 -15.75 -40.75 18.68
C GLY A 65 -17.19 -41.09 18.30
N GLY A 66 -18.08 -41.36 19.27
CA GLY A 66 -19.50 -41.71 19.05
C GLY A 66 -20.53 -40.65 19.47
N ALA A 67 -20.10 -39.42 19.80
CA ALA A 67 -20.97 -38.38 20.34
C ALA A 67 -22.16 -38.03 19.40
N PHE A 68 -21.97 -38.08 18.08
CA PHE A 68 -23.02 -37.79 17.11
C PHE A 68 -24.12 -38.85 17.10
N LYS A 69 -23.73 -40.12 17.09
CA LYS A 69 -24.67 -41.24 17.13
C LYS A 69 -25.48 -41.24 18.42
N LYS A 70 -24.82 -40.98 19.55
CA LYS A 70 -25.44 -40.86 20.87
C LYS A 70 -26.37 -39.65 20.96
N PHE A 71 -26.03 -38.54 20.31
CA PHE A 71 -26.92 -37.40 20.16
C PHE A 71 -28.15 -37.71 19.31
N CYS A 72 -28.01 -38.40 18.18
CA CYS A 72 -29.15 -38.85 17.37
C CYS A 72 -30.05 -39.83 18.14
N MET A 73 -29.46 -40.69 18.99
CA MET A 73 -30.22 -41.57 19.89
C MET A 73 -30.97 -40.78 20.96
N ALA A 74 -30.33 -39.76 21.55
CA ALA A 74 -30.98 -38.87 22.52
C ALA A 74 -32.19 -38.14 21.91
N LEU A 75 -32.11 -37.73 20.64
CA LEU A 75 -33.23 -37.11 19.92
C LEU A 75 -34.37 -38.09 19.60
N LYS A 76 -34.08 -39.39 19.52
CA LYS A 76 -35.06 -40.46 19.29
C LYS A 76 -35.69 -40.95 20.59
N GLU A 77 -35.10 -40.63 21.72
CA GLU A 77 -35.56 -41.08 23.01
C GLU A 77 -36.83 -40.34 23.44
N THR A 78 -37.67 -41.03 24.19
CA THR A 78 -38.95 -40.52 24.66
C THR A 78 -38.75 -39.75 25.95
N TYR A 79 -39.00 -38.44 25.93
CA TYR A 79 -39.13 -37.65 27.14
C TYR A 79 -40.62 -37.67 27.54
N ASP A 80 -40.91 -38.18 28.74
CA ASP A 80 -42.28 -38.32 29.27
C ASP A 80 -43.23 -39.15 28.36
N GLY A 81 -42.69 -40.21 27.74
CA GLY A 81 -43.45 -41.13 26.87
C GLY A 81 -43.71 -40.63 25.44
N VAL A 82 -43.29 -39.41 25.08
CA VAL A 82 -43.51 -38.83 23.75
C VAL A 82 -42.19 -38.71 22.98
N PRO A 83 -42.10 -39.24 21.74
CA PRO A 83 -40.90 -39.10 20.91
C PRO A 83 -40.85 -37.70 20.26
N LEU A 84 -40.28 -36.71 20.96
CA LEU A 84 -40.31 -35.30 20.57
C LEU A 84 -39.54 -34.96 19.28
N TYR A 85 -38.38 -35.57 19.03
CA TYR A 85 -37.49 -35.17 17.92
C TYR A 85 -37.14 -36.32 16.97
N LYS A 86 -37.99 -37.35 16.92
CA LYS A 86 -37.73 -38.58 16.13
C LYS A 86 -37.58 -38.31 14.64
N ASP A 87 -38.36 -37.40 14.09
CA ASP A 87 -38.28 -37.04 12.67
C ASP A 87 -37.04 -36.20 12.37
N LEU A 88 -36.69 -35.28 13.28
CA LEU A 88 -35.46 -34.49 13.21
C LEU A 88 -34.20 -35.38 13.28
N ALA A 89 -34.23 -36.43 14.10
CA ALA A 89 -33.13 -37.39 14.17
C ALA A 89 -32.96 -38.22 12.88
N LYS A 90 -34.07 -38.60 12.22
CA LYS A 90 -34.02 -39.28 10.91
C LYS A 90 -33.49 -38.37 9.82
N GLU A 91 -33.88 -37.11 9.83
CA GLU A 91 -33.41 -36.09 8.88
C GLU A 91 -31.91 -35.83 9.06
N LEU A 92 -31.42 -35.72 10.30
CA LEU A 92 -30.00 -35.60 10.60
C LEU A 92 -29.18 -36.80 10.10
N GLU A 93 -29.71 -38.02 10.24
CA GLU A 93 -29.01 -39.23 9.81
C GLU A 93 -28.96 -39.36 8.28
N THR A 94 -30.00 -38.91 7.57
CA THR A 94 -30.13 -38.97 6.11
C THR A 94 -29.52 -37.77 5.37
N THR A 95 -29.23 -36.67 6.08
CA THR A 95 -28.55 -35.49 5.51
C THR A 95 -27.21 -35.90 4.87
N GLY A 96 -27.12 -35.86 3.53
CA GLY A 96 -25.89 -36.16 2.77
C GLY A 96 -25.69 -37.62 2.35
N ALA A 97 -26.74 -38.46 2.32
CA ALA A 97 -26.67 -39.81 1.76
C ALA A 97 -27.23 -39.85 0.32
N SER A 98 -26.42 -39.45 -0.66
CA SER A 98 -26.45 -40.04 -2.00
C SER A 98 -25.04 -39.97 -2.61
N PRO A 99 -24.48 -41.09 -3.08
CA PRO A 99 -23.35 -41.07 -4.00
C PRO A 99 -23.88 -40.68 -5.38
N ASP A 100 -23.05 -40.04 -6.18
CA ASP A 100 -23.33 -39.69 -7.57
C ASP A 100 -24.24 -38.46 -7.75
N ASN A 101 -23.57 -37.33 -8.02
CA ASN A 101 -23.91 -36.33 -9.04
C ASN A 101 -23.13 -35.05 -8.71
N GLU A 102 -21.89 -35.02 -9.18
CA GLU A 102 -21.28 -33.77 -9.64
C GLU A 102 -22.18 -33.20 -10.75
N GLU A 103 -22.30 -31.87 -10.79
CA GLU A 103 -23.06 -31.12 -11.80
C GLU A 103 -24.59 -31.16 -11.67
N GLU A 104 -25.12 -30.48 -10.65
CA GLU A 104 -26.20 -29.49 -10.78
C GLU A 104 -26.52 -28.96 -9.38
N ARG A 105 -26.13 -27.71 -9.09
CA ARG A 105 -26.70 -26.97 -7.95
C ARG A 105 -27.32 -25.68 -8.46
N VAL A 106 -28.62 -25.79 -8.71
CA VAL A 106 -29.56 -24.67 -8.77
C VAL A 106 -29.72 -24.10 -7.35
N HIS A 107 -29.66 -22.77 -7.29
CA HIS A 107 -30.09 -21.81 -6.27
C HIS A 107 -30.68 -22.30 -4.93
N ASP A 108 -30.14 -21.78 -3.82
CA ASP A 108 -30.94 -20.88 -2.98
C ASP A 108 -30.05 -19.88 -2.20
N ASP A 109 -30.42 -18.60 -2.28
CA ASP A 109 -29.68 -17.40 -1.89
C ASP A 109 -29.79 -17.08 -0.39
N PHE A 110 -28.67 -17.06 0.34
CA PHE A 110 -28.51 -16.22 1.54
C PHE A 110 -27.07 -15.69 1.66
N PRO A 111 -26.79 -14.45 1.20
CA PRO A 111 -25.44 -13.86 1.15
C PRO A 111 -24.76 -13.63 2.51
N GLU A 112 -25.52 -13.31 3.56
CA GLU A 112 -24.97 -12.80 4.83
C GLU A 112 -24.15 -13.83 5.64
N VAL A 113 -24.54 -15.11 5.63
CA VAL A 113 -23.89 -16.16 6.44
C VAL A 113 -22.52 -16.55 5.88
N ARG A 114 -22.34 -16.47 4.55
CA ARG A 114 -21.04 -16.72 3.90
C ARG A 114 -20.03 -15.62 4.21
N GLU A 115 -20.49 -14.37 4.28
CA GLU A 115 -19.64 -13.23 4.58
C GLU A 115 -19.16 -13.26 6.04
N GLU A 116 -20.05 -13.56 7.00
CA GLU A 116 -19.70 -13.60 8.43
C GLU A 116 -18.63 -14.67 8.78
N VAL A 117 -18.68 -15.83 8.12
CA VAL A 117 -17.67 -16.90 8.30
C VAL A 117 -16.34 -16.51 7.66
N ALA A 118 -16.36 -15.86 6.51
CA ALA A 118 -15.15 -15.36 5.84
C ALA A 118 -14.47 -14.27 6.68
N GLN A 119 -15.24 -13.29 7.18
CA GLN A 119 -14.77 -12.20 8.02
C GLN A 119 -14.14 -12.69 9.35
N ARG A 120 -14.77 -13.67 10.01
CA ARG A 120 -14.22 -14.31 11.23
C ARG A 120 -12.92 -15.08 10.97
N ASN A 121 -12.83 -15.76 9.84
CA ASN A 121 -11.62 -16.49 9.46
C ASN A 121 -10.47 -15.55 9.10
N LEU A 122 -10.76 -14.39 8.51
CA LEU A 122 -9.77 -13.34 8.21
C LEU A 122 -9.16 -12.74 9.48
N LEU A 123 -9.99 -12.36 10.46
CA LEU A 123 -9.49 -11.88 11.76
C LEU A 123 -8.63 -12.92 12.48
N ARG A 124 -9.00 -14.20 12.41
CA ARG A 124 -8.20 -15.28 13.01
C ARG A 124 -6.88 -15.51 12.29
N LYS A 125 -6.88 -15.45 10.95
CA LYS A 125 -5.71 -15.68 10.11
C LYS A 125 -4.64 -14.60 10.29
N HIS A 126 -5.07 -13.34 10.40
CA HIS A 126 -4.19 -12.16 10.51
C HIS A 126 -4.06 -11.61 11.93
N ARG A 127 -4.45 -12.40 12.95
CA ARG A 127 -4.56 -11.94 14.34
C ARG A 127 -3.26 -11.39 14.91
N ARG A 128 -2.12 -12.00 14.56
CA ARG A 128 -0.80 -11.55 15.03
C ARG A 128 -0.37 -10.27 14.34
N ASP A 129 -0.55 -10.19 13.03
CA ASP A 129 -0.17 -9.04 12.20
C ASP A 129 -0.97 -7.79 12.59
N ILE A 130 -2.26 -7.96 12.88
CA ILE A 130 -3.11 -6.88 13.37
C ILE A 130 -2.67 -6.47 14.77
N ALA A 131 -2.36 -7.43 15.65
CA ALA A 131 -1.99 -7.14 17.04
C ALA A 131 -0.70 -6.31 17.19
N THR A 132 0.25 -6.44 16.26
CA THR A 132 1.52 -5.69 16.30
C THR A 132 1.39 -4.22 15.88
N CYS A 133 0.30 -3.86 15.20
CA CYS A 133 0.17 -2.56 14.53
C CYS A 133 -1.08 -1.77 14.97
N LEU A 134 -1.93 -2.37 15.79
CA LEU A 134 -3.21 -1.80 16.20
C LEU A 134 -3.05 -0.77 17.33
N ASP A 135 -3.48 0.46 17.09
CA ASP A 135 -3.72 1.45 18.15
C ASP A 135 -4.96 1.05 18.93
N THR A 136 -4.74 0.27 19.99
CA THR A 136 -5.82 -0.38 20.75
C THR A 136 -6.66 0.62 21.55
N GLU A 137 -6.07 1.72 22.00
CA GLU A 137 -6.75 2.74 22.81
C GLU A 137 -7.81 3.48 21.98
N LYS A 138 -7.40 4.05 20.83
CA LYS A 138 -8.33 4.73 19.92
C LYS A 138 -9.35 3.77 19.30
N THR A 139 -8.92 2.54 18.97
CA THR A 139 -9.82 1.53 18.42
C THR A 139 -10.91 1.14 19.42
N CYS A 140 -10.57 0.95 20.70
CA CYS A 140 -11.55 0.67 21.75
C CYS A 140 -12.55 1.82 21.92
N GLU A 141 -12.09 3.08 21.90
CA GLU A 141 -12.97 4.25 22.00
C GLU A 141 -13.98 4.33 20.84
N LEU A 142 -13.51 4.13 19.61
CA LEU A 142 -14.37 4.14 18.43
C LEU A 142 -15.38 2.97 18.44
N LEU A 143 -14.98 1.80 18.94
CA LEU A 143 -15.86 0.63 19.06
C LEU A 143 -16.89 0.77 20.18
N ILE A 144 -16.59 1.50 21.26
CA ILE A 144 -17.56 1.85 22.30
C ILE A 144 -18.58 2.85 21.74
N ASN A 145 -18.11 3.87 21.01
CA ASN A 145 -18.98 4.84 20.34
C ASN A 145 -19.90 4.19 19.29
N ALA A 146 -19.46 3.08 18.68
CA ALA A 146 -20.26 2.27 17.77
C ALA A 146 -21.18 1.24 18.48
N GLY A 147 -21.17 1.18 19.81
CA GLY A 147 -21.99 0.25 20.60
C GLY A 147 -21.54 -1.22 20.52
N VAL A 148 -20.33 -1.50 20.02
CA VAL A 148 -19.80 -2.85 19.81
C VAL A 148 -19.07 -3.37 21.06
N LEU A 149 -18.35 -2.47 21.75
CA LEU A 149 -17.67 -2.76 23.01
C LEU A 149 -18.34 -2.07 24.19
N THR A 150 -18.30 -2.72 25.33
CA THR A 150 -18.73 -2.13 26.61
C THR A 150 -17.54 -1.57 27.38
N ASN A 151 -17.80 -0.60 28.26
CA ASN A 151 -16.76 -0.05 29.17
C ASN A 151 -16.15 -1.14 30.08
N ARG A 152 -16.90 -2.20 30.41
CA ARG A 152 -16.37 -3.35 31.17
C ARG A 152 -15.33 -4.13 30.36
N GLU A 153 -15.53 -4.28 29.06
CA GLU A 153 -14.59 -4.98 28.18
C GLU A 153 -13.35 -4.14 27.87
N ARG A 154 -13.51 -2.82 27.77
CA ARG A 154 -12.38 -1.87 27.71
C ARG A 154 -11.45 -2.06 28.91
N LEU A 155 -11.99 -2.14 30.13
CA LEU A 155 -11.19 -2.34 31.35
C LEU A 155 -10.44 -3.69 31.35
N VAL A 156 -11.05 -4.75 30.81
CA VAL A 156 -10.39 -6.06 30.67
C VAL A 156 -9.24 -5.98 29.65
N ILE A 157 -9.43 -5.25 28.55
CA ILE A 157 -8.38 -5.04 27.54
C ILE A 157 -7.26 -4.19 28.13
N GLU A 158 -7.56 -3.05 28.75
CA GLU A 158 -6.56 -2.14 29.32
C GLU A 158 -5.76 -2.76 30.47
N GLY A 159 -6.34 -3.74 31.17
CA GLY A 159 -5.68 -4.52 32.21
C GLY A 159 -4.55 -5.46 31.74
N GLU A 160 -4.39 -5.65 30.42
CA GLU A 160 -3.28 -6.43 29.87
C GLU A 160 -1.94 -5.68 29.96
N GLY A 161 -0.84 -6.41 30.11
CA GLY A 161 0.48 -5.85 30.44
C GLY A 161 1.18 -5.12 29.30
N SER A 162 0.94 -5.53 28.05
CA SER A 162 1.58 -4.98 26.86
C SER A 162 0.57 -4.57 25.78
N ALA A 163 0.95 -3.62 24.91
CA ALA A 163 0.10 -3.17 23.80
C ALA A 163 -0.32 -4.33 22.87
N GLU A 164 0.56 -5.31 22.65
CA GLU A 164 0.26 -6.49 21.85
C GLU A 164 -0.79 -7.39 22.54
N GLU A 165 -0.68 -7.63 23.85
CA GLU A 165 -1.67 -8.40 24.61
C GLU A 165 -3.03 -7.70 24.64
N ARG A 166 -3.05 -6.37 24.76
CA ARG A 166 -4.28 -5.55 24.63
C ARG A 166 -4.95 -5.78 23.28
N ALA A 167 -4.18 -5.67 22.20
CA ALA A 167 -4.68 -5.89 20.85
C ALA A 167 -5.16 -7.34 20.64
N GLN A 168 -4.44 -8.33 21.17
CA GLN A 168 -4.85 -9.73 21.10
C GLN A 168 -6.14 -10.03 21.88
N SER A 169 -6.32 -9.38 23.03
CA SER A 169 -7.54 -9.49 23.84
C SER A 169 -8.73 -8.82 23.15
N LEU A 170 -8.55 -7.65 22.53
CA LEU A 170 -9.54 -7.02 21.68
C LEU A 170 -9.96 -7.92 20.50
N LEU A 171 -9.00 -8.49 19.77
CA LEU A 171 -9.25 -9.42 18.66
C LEU A 171 -9.88 -10.75 19.09
N ARG A 172 -9.82 -11.09 20.39
CA ARG A 172 -10.54 -12.24 20.97
C ARG A 172 -12.02 -11.92 21.20
N ILE A 173 -12.33 -10.68 21.58
CA ILE A 173 -13.68 -10.22 21.91
C ILE A 173 -14.47 -9.91 20.63
N LEU A 174 -13.87 -9.28 19.63
CA LEU A 174 -14.57 -8.85 18.40
C LEU A 174 -15.41 -9.94 17.71
N PRO A 175 -14.93 -11.20 17.54
CA PRO A 175 -15.73 -12.24 16.90
C PRO A 175 -17.01 -12.65 17.64
N THR A 176 -17.14 -12.30 18.93
CA THR A 176 -18.32 -12.63 19.76
C THR A 176 -19.39 -11.54 19.75
N LYS A 177 -19.17 -10.42 19.05
CA LYS A 177 -20.02 -9.22 19.05
C LYS A 177 -21.01 -9.10 17.88
N GLY A 178 -21.14 -10.17 17.09
CA GLY A 178 -22.05 -10.23 15.93
C GLY A 178 -21.50 -9.55 14.66
N PRO A 179 -22.26 -9.56 13.55
CA PRO A 179 -21.78 -9.17 12.22
C PRO A 179 -21.37 -7.69 12.13
N ASN A 180 -22.08 -6.82 12.85
CA ASN A 180 -21.79 -5.37 12.87
C ASN A 180 -20.44 -5.03 13.51
N ALA A 181 -19.88 -5.93 14.33
CA ALA A 181 -18.61 -5.72 15.00
C ALA A 181 -17.43 -5.64 14.02
N PHE A 182 -17.47 -6.44 12.96
CA PHE A 182 -16.42 -6.43 11.93
C PHE A 182 -16.45 -5.12 11.14
N HIS A 183 -17.62 -4.69 10.69
CA HIS A 183 -17.76 -3.43 9.95
C HIS A 183 -17.40 -2.21 10.80
N ALA A 184 -17.79 -2.20 12.09
CA ALA A 184 -17.39 -1.16 13.03
C ALA A 184 -15.88 -1.15 13.27
N PHE A 185 -15.25 -2.32 13.36
CA PHE A 185 -13.80 -2.46 13.49
C PHE A 185 -13.07 -1.94 12.24
N ILE A 186 -13.50 -2.32 11.04
CA ILE A 186 -12.95 -1.79 9.78
C ILE A 186 -13.14 -0.27 9.69
N ARG A 187 -14.31 0.26 10.06
CA ARG A 187 -14.56 1.71 10.09
C ARG A 187 -13.67 2.41 11.10
N ALA A 188 -13.46 1.81 12.28
CA ALA A 188 -12.55 2.35 13.30
C ALA A 188 -11.11 2.40 12.79
N LEU A 189 -10.65 1.39 12.04
CA LEU A 189 -9.34 1.41 11.38
C LEU A 189 -9.26 2.54 10.32
N LYS A 190 -10.27 2.68 9.46
CA LYS A 190 -10.32 3.75 8.45
C LYS A 190 -10.29 5.15 9.07
N MET A 191 -11.02 5.37 10.17
CA MET A 191 -11.07 6.65 10.87
C MET A 191 -9.75 7.03 11.57
N GLN A 192 -8.90 6.05 11.86
CA GLN A 192 -7.59 6.27 12.47
C GLN A 192 -6.50 6.63 11.45
N ASN A 193 -6.86 6.78 10.17
CA ASN A 193 -5.90 6.98 9.08
C ASN A 193 -4.84 5.87 9.09
N ASP A 194 -5.32 4.63 9.19
CA ASP A 194 -4.57 3.37 9.35
C ASP A 194 -3.23 3.39 8.59
N PRO A 195 -2.09 3.61 9.28
CA PRO A 195 -0.79 3.68 8.61
C PRO A 195 -0.33 2.33 8.04
N HIS A 196 -1.05 1.24 8.32
CA HIS A 196 -0.64 -0.14 8.02
C HIS A 196 -1.62 -0.87 7.08
N ASN A 197 -2.63 -0.17 6.53
CA ASN A 197 -3.58 -0.73 5.56
C ASN A 197 -4.19 -2.10 5.98
N LEU A 198 -4.47 -2.27 7.28
CA LEU A 198 -5.13 -3.44 7.86
C LEU A 198 -6.53 -3.66 7.28
N THR A 199 -7.14 -2.59 6.74
CA THR A 199 -8.42 -2.65 6.03
C THR A 199 -8.32 -3.37 4.67
N VAL A 200 -7.16 -3.33 4.00
CA VAL A 200 -6.87 -4.07 2.76
C VAL A 200 -6.53 -5.52 3.06
N LEU A 201 -5.77 -5.76 4.15
CA LEU A 201 -5.48 -7.09 4.68
C LEU A 201 -6.75 -7.92 4.97
N LEU A 202 -7.76 -7.24 5.52
CA LEU A 202 -9.04 -7.84 5.90
C LEU A 202 -10.05 -7.92 4.75
N ALA A 203 -9.70 -7.43 3.54
CA ALA A 203 -10.54 -7.51 2.34
C ALA A 203 -10.31 -8.79 1.51
N GLY A 204 -9.39 -9.68 1.93
CA GLY A 204 -9.31 -11.05 1.41
C GLY A 204 -8.27 -11.32 0.31
N GLU A 205 -7.31 -10.43 0.07
CA GLU A 205 -6.21 -10.71 -0.86
C GLU A 205 -5.11 -11.55 -0.20
N THR A 206 -5.02 -12.81 -0.62
CA THR A 206 -4.10 -13.81 -0.09
C THR A 206 -2.67 -13.59 -0.61
N GLY A 207 -1.80 -13.10 0.26
CA GLY A 207 -0.34 -13.20 0.17
C GLY A 207 0.22 -13.02 1.58
N GLY A 208 1.38 -13.58 1.90
CA GLY A 208 2.03 -13.28 3.19
C GLY A 208 2.07 -11.76 3.40
N VAL A 209 1.80 -11.29 4.61
CA VAL A 209 1.78 -9.85 4.91
C VAL A 209 3.21 -9.32 4.77
N PHE A 210 3.59 -8.99 3.54
CA PHE A 210 4.85 -8.34 3.27
C PHE A 210 4.64 -6.86 3.55
N ASN A 211 5.37 -6.33 4.53
CA ASN A 211 5.53 -4.89 4.66
C ASN A 211 6.00 -4.31 3.32
N PRO A 212 5.49 -3.14 2.90
CA PRO A 212 6.01 -2.48 1.71
C PRO A 212 7.53 -2.34 1.85
N VAL A 213 8.26 -2.68 0.79
CA VAL A 213 9.71 -2.49 0.76
C VAL A 213 9.99 -1.35 -0.18
N THR A 214 10.51 -0.26 0.38
CA THR A 214 10.77 0.96 -0.37
C THR A 214 11.98 1.71 0.16
N ASN A 215 12.70 2.34 -0.76
CA ASN A 215 13.72 3.36 -0.50
C ASN A 215 13.36 4.71 -1.14
N VAL A 216 12.15 4.84 -1.70
CA VAL A 216 11.73 6.09 -2.35
C VAL A 216 11.34 7.13 -1.32
N SER A 217 11.77 8.37 -1.54
CA SER A 217 11.30 9.52 -0.79
C SER A 217 9.91 9.94 -1.26
N LYS A 218 9.21 10.74 -0.45
CA LYS A 218 7.98 11.40 -0.89
C LYS A 218 8.27 12.41 -2.00
N LYS A 219 7.25 12.68 -2.83
CA LYS A 219 7.26 13.80 -3.77
C LYS A 219 7.29 15.12 -3.02
N VAL A 220 7.66 16.20 -3.72
CA VAL A 220 7.64 17.56 -3.15
C VAL A 220 6.24 17.95 -2.64
N ASP A 221 6.16 18.69 -1.53
CA ASP A 221 4.89 19.10 -0.89
C ASP A 221 4.00 19.98 -1.79
N HIS A 222 4.59 20.62 -2.80
CA HIS A 222 3.91 21.48 -3.75
C HIS A 222 4.00 20.90 -5.17
N PHE A 223 3.81 19.58 -5.28
CA PHE A 223 3.73 18.89 -6.56
C PHE A 223 2.53 19.42 -7.36
N PHE A 224 2.74 19.67 -8.64
CA PHE A 224 1.73 20.18 -9.55
C PHE A 224 1.46 19.15 -10.65
N THR A 225 0.19 18.78 -10.79
CA THR A 225 -0.24 17.77 -11.76
C THR A 225 -0.36 18.37 -13.16
N SER A 226 0.78 18.41 -13.87
CA SER A 226 0.88 18.90 -15.24
C SER A 226 0.31 17.92 -16.27
N ARG A 227 0.24 18.36 -17.53
CA ARG A 227 -0.06 17.52 -18.68
C ARG A 227 0.90 16.34 -18.80
N ASP A 228 2.20 16.56 -18.57
CA ASP A 228 3.18 15.48 -18.59
C ASP A 228 2.93 14.48 -17.45
N ALA A 229 2.49 14.93 -16.27
CA ALA A 229 2.05 14.03 -15.21
C ALA A 229 0.86 13.16 -15.66
N ARG A 230 -0.13 13.74 -16.34
CA ARG A 230 -1.28 12.96 -16.87
C ARG A 230 -0.84 11.92 -17.90
N LYS A 231 0.03 12.27 -18.85
CA LYS A 231 0.59 11.32 -19.83
C LYS A 231 1.31 10.15 -19.16
N VAL A 232 2.13 10.44 -18.13
CA VAL A 232 2.83 9.39 -17.39
C VAL A 232 1.83 8.50 -16.64
N ASN A 233 0.78 9.08 -16.05
CA ASN A 233 -0.25 8.29 -15.39
C ASN A 233 -1.01 7.38 -16.37
N GLU A 234 -1.38 7.89 -17.54
CA GLU A 234 -1.99 7.10 -18.61
C GLU A 234 -1.07 5.95 -19.06
N ALA A 235 0.23 6.21 -19.22
CA ALA A 235 1.21 5.17 -19.56
C ALA A 235 1.37 4.11 -18.45
N MET A 236 1.23 4.51 -17.18
CA MET A 236 1.28 3.60 -16.03
C MET A 236 0.04 2.69 -15.95
N ASP A 237 -1.13 3.21 -16.35
CA ASP A 237 -2.41 2.48 -16.36
C ASP A 237 -2.57 1.54 -17.58
N ASP A 238 -1.70 1.67 -18.60
CA ASP A 238 -1.66 0.81 -19.79
C ASP A 238 -1.11 -0.62 -19.48
N GLU A 239 -1.09 -1.52 -20.45
CA GLU A 239 -0.52 -2.88 -20.34
C GLU A 239 1.02 -2.89 -20.40
N ARG A 240 1.66 -1.77 -20.74
CA ARG A 240 3.13 -1.67 -20.84
C ARG A 240 3.82 -1.98 -19.51
N THR A 241 4.81 -2.86 -19.53
CA THR A 241 5.60 -3.20 -18.33
C THR A 241 6.77 -2.24 -18.11
N VAL A 242 7.38 -1.74 -19.19
CA VAL A 242 8.50 -0.80 -19.18
C VAL A 242 8.04 0.52 -19.75
N ILE A 243 8.29 1.60 -19.00
CA ILE A 243 7.97 2.98 -19.36
C ILE A 243 9.26 3.79 -19.21
N VAL A 244 9.60 4.60 -20.20
CA VAL A 244 10.83 5.39 -20.23
C VAL A 244 10.48 6.87 -20.22
N LEU A 245 10.81 7.57 -19.14
CA LEU A 245 10.71 9.02 -19.06
C LEU A 245 11.97 9.63 -19.66
N SER A 246 11.83 10.23 -20.85
CA SER A 246 12.93 10.93 -21.52
C SER A 246 12.74 12.43 -21.43
N GLY A 247 13.82 13.18 -21.21
CA GLY A 247 13.75 14.64 -21.21
C GLY A 247 14.97 15.31 -20.60
N ILE A 248 15.04 16.62 -20.78
CA ILE A 248 16.20 17.39 -20.33
C ILE A 248 16.30 17.49 -18.80
N THR A 249 17.47 17.89 -18.31
CA THR A 249 17.68 18.15 -16.88
C THR A 249 16.72 19.23 -16.38
N GLY A 250 16.16 19.01 -15.19
CA GLY A 250 15.25 19.96 -14.56
C GLY A 250 13.81 19.94 -15.10
N SER A 251 13.46 19.06 -16.05
CA SER A 251 12.10 18.93 -16.59
C SER A 251 11.10 18.28 -15.62
N GLY A 252 11.57 17.67 -14.53
CA GLY A 252 10.73 17.11 -13.47
C GLY A 252 10.56 15.59 -13.48
N LYS A 253 11.26 14.86 -14.37
CA LYS A 253 11.16 13.39 -14.51
C LYS A 253 11.21 12.63 -13.17
N THR A 254 12.22 12.89 -12.34
CA THR A 254 12.37 12.26 -11.02
C THR A 254 11.17 12.55 -10.12
N GLN A 255 10.61 13.77 -10.14
CA GLN A 255 9.41 14.09 -9.35
C GLN A 255 8.16 13.39 -9.88
N LEU A 256 8.02 13.23 -11.19
CA LEU A 256 6.93 12.43 -11.78
C LEU A 256 7.05 10.97 -11.35
N ALA A 257 8.26 10.41 -11.34
CA ALA A 257 8.50 9.04 -10.89
C ALA A 257 8.19 8.84 -9.40
N LEU A 258 8.56 9.80 -8.53
CA LEU A 258 8.21 9.74 -7.11
C LEU A 258 6.70 9.89 -6.89
N TRP A 259 6.01 10.73 -7.67
CA TRP A 259 4.55 10.81 -7.62
C TRP A 259 3.88 9.51 -8.04
N GLN A 260 4.37 8.86 -9.10
CA GLN A 260 3.90 7.54 -9.50
C GLN A 260 4.21 6.46 -8.46
N ALA A 261 5.37 6.54 -7.79
CA ALA A 261 5.70 5.66 -6.68
C ALA A 261 4.68 5.76 -5.54
N GLU A 262 4.28 6.98 -5.17
CA GLU A 262 3.25 7.20 -4.15
C GLU A 262 1.89 6.62 -4.56
N LEU A 263 1.42 6.92 -5.77
CA LEU A 263 0.16 6.36 -6.28
C LEU A 263 0.21 4.83 -6.35
N PHE A 264 1.35 4.26 -6.75
CA PHE A 264 1.53 2.80 -6.80
C PHE A 264 1.48 2.18 -5.41
N MET A 265 2.10 2.80 -4.40
CA MET A 265 2.03 2.33 -3.00
C MET A 265 0.62 2.48 -2.40
N GLU A 266 -0.12 3.53 -2.78
CA GLU A 266 -1.52 3.71 -2.39
C GLU A 266 -2.42 2.61 -2.96
N ARG A 267 -2.20 2.23 -4.22
CA ARG A 267 -2.91 1.13 -4.89
C ARG A 267 -2.46 -0.25 -4.43
N HIS A 268 -1.17 -0.40 -4.09
CA HIS A 268 -0.55 -1.67 -3.73
C HIS A 268 0.24 -1.56 -2.41
N PRO A 269 -0.45 -1.65 -1.25
CA PRO A 269 0.16 -1.48 0.07
C PRO A 269 1.28 -2.46 0.44
N THR A 270 1.37 -3.61 -0.22
CA THR A 270 2.37 -4.66 0.03
C THR A 270 3.53 -4.65 -0.98
N ALA A 271 3.52 -3.67 -1.89
CA ALA A 271 4.43 -3.62 -3.02
C ALA A 271 5.91 -3.50 -2.64
N VAL A 272 6.75 -3.87 -3.58
CA VAL A 272 8.16 -3.45 -3.62
C VAL A 272 8.24 -2.23 -4.52
N VAL A 273 8.60 -1.06 -3.97
CA VAL A 273 8.80 0.17 -4.74
C VAL A 273 10.22 0.65 -4.52
N TRP A 274 11.11 0.39 -5.47
CA TRP A 274 12.53 0.57 -5.26
C TRP A 274 13.17 1.43 -6.34
N LYS A 275 13.88 2.47 -5.92
CA LYS A 275 14.70 3.33 -6.78
C LYS A 275 16.12 2.77 -6.84
N LEU A 276 16.65 2.67 -8.05
CA LEU A 276 18.01 2.30 -8.39
C LEU A 276 18.69 3.50 -9.05
N ASP A 277 19.89 3.85 -8.60
CA ASP A 277 20.72 4.86 -9.24
C ASP A 277 21.40 4.28 -10.50
N GLY A 278 20.99 4.75 -11.68
CA GLY A 278 21.50 4.34 -12.98
C GLY A 278 22.69 5.16 -13.51
N GLN A 279 23.20 6.11 -12.72
CA GLN A 279 24.25 7.03 -13.16
C GLN A 279 25.54 6.30 -13.57
N ASP A 280 25.90 5.26 -12.82
CA ASP A 280 27.08 4.45 -13.09
C ASP A 280 26.91 3.00 -12.62
N LYS A 281 27.76 2.10 -13.15
CA LYS A 281 27.70 0.67 -12.88
C LYS A 281 27.79 0.34 -11.38
N LYS A 282 28.61 1.06 -10.62
CA LYS A 282 28.84 0.79 -9.20
C LYS A 282 27.62 1.20 -8.39
N SER A 283 27.11 2.42 -8.57
CA SER A 283 25.92 2.91 -7.88
C SER A 283 24.70 2.02 -8.17
N PHE A 284 24.54 1.61 -9.43
CA PHE A 284 23.46 0.71 -9.85
C PHE A 284 23.56 -0.68 -9.20
N LEU A 285 24.77 -1.23 -9.11
CA LEU A 285 25.04 -2.49 -8.43
C LEU A 285 24.78 -2.38 -6.92
N ASP A 286 25.30 -1.34 -6.28
CA ASP A 286 25.15 -1.11 -4.84
C ASP A 286 23.66 -1.06 -4.44
N ASP A 287 22.83 -0.38 -5.23
CA ASP A 287 21.39 -0.29 -4.99
C ASP A 287 20.63 -1.61 -5.21
N LYS A 288 21.03 -2.42 -6.20
CA LYS A 288 20.49 -3.78 -6.38
C LYS A 288 20.83 -4.68 -5.20
N GLN A 289 22.05 -4.58 -4.67
CA GLN A 289 22.45 -5.31 -3.47
C GLN A 289 21.66 -4.81 -2.25
N ASN A 290 21.41 -3.51 -2.13
CA ASN A 290 20.57 -2.93 -1.07
C ASN A 290 19.12 -3.44 -1.16
N LEU A 291 18.56 -3.57 -2.36
CA LEU A 291 17.25 -4.19 -2.57
C LEU A 291 17.23 -5.64 -2.05
N LEU A 292 18.24 -6.45 -2.37
CA LEU A 292 18.34 -7.82 -1.85
C LEU A 292 18.38 -7.85 -0.31
N ARG A 293 19.17 -6.97 0.31
CA ARG A 293 19.23 -6.83 1.78
C ARG A 293 17.86 -6.44 2.35
N ALA A 294 17.17 -5.49 1.73
CA ALA A 294 15.84 -5.05 2.15
C ALA A 294 14.77 -6.16 2.00
N LEU A 295 14.92 -7.01 0.99
CA LEU A 295 14.11 -8.22 0.79
C LEU A 295 14.53 -9.39 1.71
N LYS A 296 15.50 -9.18 2.61
CA LYS A 296 16.07 -10.19 3.52
C LYS A 296 16.59 -11.41 2.75
N LYS A 297 17.28 -11.16 1.63
CA LYS A 297 17.95 -12.18 0.82
C LYS A 297 19.46 -11.99 0.89
N ASP A 298 20.17 -13.11 0.71
CA ASP A 298 21.62 -13.09 0.64
C ASP A 298 22.09 -12.38 -0.63
N VAL A 299 23.09 -11.53 -0.47
CA VAL A 299 23.76 -10.86 -1.59
C VAL A 299 24.82 -11.82 -2.14
N PRO A 300 24.80 -12.16 -3.44
CA PRO A 300 25.82 -13.03 -4.02
C PRO A 300 27.19 -12.36 -3.98
N LYS A 301 28.26 -13.17 -3.88
CA LYS A 301 29.66 -12.67 -3.93
C LYS A 301 30.10 -12.28 -5.34
N ASP A 302 29.42 -12.84 -6.34
CA ASP A 302 29.67 -12.57 -7.76
C ASP A 302 28.63 -11.56 -8.27
N ASP A 303 29.09 -10.39 -8.66
CA ASP A 303 28.27 -9.29 -9.14
C ASP A 303 27.43 -9.66 -10.37
N SER A 304 27.91 -10.60 -11.20
CA SER A 304 27.17 -11.06 -12.39
C SER A 304 25.87 -11.79 -12.05
N GLN A 305 25.75 -12.30 -10.81
CA GLN A 305 24.58 -13.05 -10.35
C GLN A 305 23.52 -12.16 -9.69
N VAL A 306 23.83 -10.89 -9.41
CA VAL A 306 22.94 -9.99 -8.65
C VAL A 306 21.59 -9.82 -9.32
N ASP A 307 21.54 -9.62 -10.64
CA ASP A 307 20.28 -9.42 -11.37
C ASP A 307 19.38 -10.65 -11.33
N ALA A 308 19.94 -11.84 -11.50
CA ALA A 308 19.21 -13.10 -11.39
C ALA A 308 18.69 -13.32 -9.96
N CYS A 309 19.48 -12.97 -8.94
CA CYS A 309 19.06 -13.02 -7.54
C CYS A 309 17.94 -12.03 -7.23
N VAL A 310 18.02 -10.79 -7.73
CA VAL A 310 16.95 -9.77 -7.59
C VAL A 310 15.68 -10.26 -8.24
N ALA A 311 15.76 -10.72 -9.50
CA ALA A 311 14.61 -11.22 -10.23
C ALA A 311 13.92 -12.38 -9.48
N LYS A 312 14.70 -13.36 -9.01
CA LYS A 312 14.20 -14.49 -8.21
C LYS A 312 13.57 -14.05 -6.90
N ALA A 313 14.16 -13.07 -6.21
CA ALA A 313 13.65 -12.55 -4.95
C ALA A 313 12.28 -11.89 -5.12
N LEU A 314 12.14 -11.05 -6.16
CA LEU A 314 10.88 -10.39 -6.51
C LEU A 314 9.81 -11.42 -6.92
N ASP A 315 10.15 -12.37 -7.78
CA ASP A 315 9.23 -13.42 -8.25
C ASP A 315 8.72 -14.31 -7.10
N THR A 316 9.60 -14.63 -6.14
CA THR A 316 9.24 -15.46 -4.97
C THR A 316 8.29 -14.73 -4.03
N ARG A 317 8.39 -13.40 -3.95
CA ARG A 317 7.58 -12.57 -3.06
C ARG A 317 6.11 -12.48 -3.51
N LYS A 318 5.83 -12.54 -4.82
CA LYS A 318 4.48 -12.48 -5.40
C LYS A 318 3.67 -11.24 -4.98
N THR A 319 4.33 -10.10 -4.81
CA THR A 319 3.69 -8.79 -4.60
C THR A 319 3.93 -7.90 -5.81
N PRO A 320 3.07 -6.90 -6.05
CA PRO A 320 3.30 -5.85 -7.05
C PRO A 320 4.69 -5.22 -6.90
N VAL A 321 5.35 -4.91 -8.02
CA VAL A 321 6.69 -4.32 -8.04
C VAL A 321 6.72 -3.09 -8.92
N LEU A 322 7.24 -1.98 -8.39
CA LEU A 322 7.66 -0.83 -9.17
C LEU A 322 9.16 -0.62 -9.01
N LEU A 323 9.93 -0.86 -10.07
CA LEU A 323 11.34 -0.49 -10.11
C LEU A 323 11.50 0.84 -10.81
N ILE A 324 12.19 1.79 -10.19
CA ILE A 324 12.52 3.08 -10.77
C ILE A 324 14.03 3.10 -11.00
N VAL A 325 14.48 3.25 -12.23
CA VAL A 325 15.90 3.48 -12.53
C VAL A 325 16.07 4.95 -12.86
N ASP A 326 16.68 5.70 -11.95
CA ASP A 326 16.91 7.13 -12.11
C ASP A 326 18.25 7.40 -12.77
N ASP A 327 18.37 8.46 -13.56
CA ASP A 327 19.61 8.86 -14.24
C ASP A 327 20.28 7.77 -15.11
N LEU A 328 19.47 6.96 -15.80
CA LEU A 328 19.95 5.89 -16.69
C LEU A 328 20.31 6.46 -18.06
N ASP A 329 21.56 6.88 -18.24
CA ASP A 329 22.04 7.32 -19.55
C ASP A 329 22.80 6.21 -20.31
N ASP A 330 23.37 5.24 -19.60
CA ASP A 330 23.96 4.03 -20.20
C ASP A 330 23.02 2.81 -20.07
N GLY A 331 22.23 2.57 -21.11
CA GLY A 331 21.31 1.43 -21.13
C GLY A 331 21.98 0.05 -21.22
N VAL A 332 23.31 -0.03 -21.42
CA VAL A 332 24.07 -1.30 -21.33
C VAL A 332 24.04 -1.90 -19.93
N LEU A 333 23.74 -1.09 -18.91
CA LEU A 333 23.57 -1.54 -17.53
C LEU A 333 22.32 -2.43 -17.33
N LEU A 334 21.34 -2.35 -18.24
CA LEU A 334 20.10 -3.13 -18.15
C LEU A 334 20.32 -4.61 -18.46
N SER A 335 19.48 -5.46 -17.89
CA SER A 335 19.45 -6.90 -18.15
C SER A 335 18.03 -7.38 -18.38
N ALA A 336 17.88 -8.49 -19.10
CA ALA A 336 16.59 -9.10 -19.37
C ALA A 336 15.90 -9.61 -18.09
N GLU A 337 16.68 -10.02 -17.09
CA GLU A 337 16.23 -10.49 -15.78
C GLU A 337 15.58 -9.37 -14.97
N LEU A 338 16.18 -8.18 -15.00
CA LEU A 338 15.64 -7.00 -14.34
C LEU A 338 14.34 -6.54 -15.02
N LEU A 339 14.34 -6.52 -16.36
CA LEU A 339 13.21 -6.09 -17.20
C LEU A 339 12.10 -7.14 -17.35
N LYS A 340 12.25 -8.31 -16.74
CA LYS A 340 11.29 -9.40 -16.82
C LYS A 340 9.87 -8.92 -16.45
N PRO A 341 8.86 -9.15 -17.33
CA PRO A 341 7.46 -8.88 -17.03
C PRO A 341 6.98 -9.60 -15.77
N ARG A 342 6.22 -8.90 -14.93
CA ARG A 342 5.59 -9.43 -13.70
C ARG A 342 4.17 -8.89 -13.62
N ASN A 343 3.27 -9.67 -13.01
CA ASN A 343 1.88 -9.25 -12.83
C ASN A 343 1.83 -8.02 -11.93
N ASP A 344 0.96 -7.06 -12.28
CA ASP A 344 0.73 -5.82 -11.54
C ASP A 344 2.05 -5.10 -11.18
N SER A 345 3.02 -5.15 -12.10
CA SER A 345 4.37 -4.63 -11.89
C SER A 345 4.82 -3.78 -13.06
N LYS A 346 5.60 -2.75 -12.76
CA LYS A 346 6.06 -1.73 -13.70
C LYS A 346 7.53 -1.43 -13.49
N ILE A 347 8.19 -1.00 -14.55
CA ILE A 347 9.57 -0.53 -14.54
C ILE A 347 9.59 0.84 -15.19
N LEU A 348 10.02 1.83 -14.42
CA LEU A 348 10.11 3.22 -14.84
C LEU A 348 11.58 3.59 -15.00
N LEU A 349 12.00 3.81 -16.24
CA LEU A 349 13.37 4.24 -16.56
C LEU A 349 13.38 5.75 -16.76
N ILE A 350 14.36 6.45 -16.21
CA ILE A 350 14.49 7.90 -16.35
C ILE A 350 15.81 8.17 -17.04
N THR A 351 15.78 8.92 -18.13
CA THR A 351 16.98 9.19 -18.95
C THR A 351 16.95 10.59 -19.54
N HIS A 352 18.12 11.11 -19.87
CA HIS A 352 18.26 12.32 -20.67
C HIS A 352 18.24 12.06 -22.18
N HIS A 353 18.30 10.80 -22.59
CA HIS A 353 18.36 10.42 -24.00
C HIS A 353 17.00 10.04 -24.57
N LYS A 354 16.73 10.47 -25.81
CA LYS A 354 15.51 10.08 -26.54
C LYS A 354 15.46 8.59 -26.86
N ARG A 355 16.62 7.94 -26.82
CA ARG A 355 16.80 6.51 -27.04
C ARG A 355 17.94 6.05 -26.15
N LEU A 356 17.82 4.85 -25.61
CA LEU A 356 18.89 4.19 -24.86
C LEU A 356 19.65 3.24 -25.77
N GLN A 357 20.96 3.15 -25.57
CA GLN A 357 21.72 2.02 -26.08
C GLN A 357 21.25 0.76 -25.33
N GLN A 358 20.93 -0.30 -26.06
CA GLN A 358 20.38 -1.52 -25.47
C GLN A 358 21.35 -2.69 -25.71
N PRO A 359 21.57 -3.55 -24.70
CA PRO A 359 22.31 -4.78 -24.92
C PRO A 359 21.50 -5.74 -25.82
N ILE A 360 22.20 -6.70 -26.46
CA ILE A 360 21.65 -7.57 -27.50
C ILE A 360 20.37 -8.32 -27.08
N ASN A 361 20.25 -8.65 -25.78
CA ASN A 361 19.15 -9.42 -25.20
C ASN A 361 18.06 -8.55 -24.56
N VAL A 362 18.11 -7.22 -24.70
CA VAL A 362 17.11 -6.30 -24.20
C VAL A 362 16.52 -5.52 -25.38
N SER A 363 15.19 -5.46 -25.43
CA SER A 363 14.47 -4.66 -26.42
C SER A 363 13.39 -3.85 -25.72
N ILE A 364 13.54 -2.53 -25.74
CA ILE A 364 12.56 -1.56 -25.24
C ILE A 364 11.85 -0.97 -26.47
N PRO A 365 10.53 -1.20 -26.61
CA PRO A 365 9.73 -0.63 -27.68
C PRO A 365 9.78 0.91 -27.74
N GLU A 366 9.66 1.49 -28.93
CA GLU A 366 9.67 2.96 -29.07
C GLU A 366 8.46 3.62 -28.39
N ASP A 367 7.31 2.94 -28.33
CA ASP A 367 6.10 3.43 -27.68
C ASP A 367 6.16 3.35 -26.14
N SER A 368 7.22 2.77 -25.57
CA SER A 368 7.53 2.87 -24.14
C SER A 368 8.05 4.25 -23.74
N PHE A 369 8.50 5.08 -24.69
CA PHE A 369 9.11 6.39 -24.39
C PHE A 369 8.04 7.48 -24.24
N VAL A 370 8.10 8.19 -23.11
CA VAL A 370 7.27 9.35 -22.79
C VAL A 370 8.16 10.57 -22.67
N ASP A 371 7.99 11.52 -23.58
CA ASP A 371 8.73 12.79 -23.60
C ASP A 371 8.23 13.76 -22.51
N ILE A 372 9.14 14.14 -21.61
CA ILE A 372 8.91 15.06 -20.49
C ILE A 372 9.58 16.39 -20.77
N ASN A 373 8.75 17.40 -21.02
CA ASN A 373 9.16 18.72 -21.49
C ASN A 373 9.07 19.81 -20.42
N GLY A 374 8.47 19.51 -19.26
CA GLY A 374 8.23 20.48 -18.19
C GLY A 374 6.81 21.04 -18.26
N PHE A 375 6.58 22.22 -17.69
CA PHE A 375 5.26 22.85 -17.69
C PHE A 375 4.98 23.53 -19.02
N ALA A 376 3.76 23.33 -19.55
CA ALA A 376 3.28 24.07 -20.71
C ALA A 376 3.06 25.56 -20.37
N PHE A 377 3.25 26.44 -21.35
CA PHE A 377 3.06 27.89 -21.22
C PHE A 377 2.44 28.47 -22.51
N GLU A 378 1.39 27.81 -23.00
CA GLU A 378 0.65 28.18 -24.21
C GLU A 378 -0.51 29.14 -23.89
N GLU A 379 -1.03 29.88 -24.87
CA GLU A 379 -2.06 30.92 -24.66
C GLU A 379 -3.33 30.41 -23.95
N GLU A 380 -3.68 29.13 -24.15
CA GLU A 380 -4.91 28.51 -23.64
C GLU A 380 -4.70 27.79 -22.28
N THR A 381 -3.47 27.36 -21.98
CA THR A 381 -3.11 26.70 -20.72
C THR A 381 -1.68 27.03 -20.33
N ASP A 382 -1.51 27.79 -19.25
CA ASP A 382 -0.21 28.22 -18.73
C ASP A 382 0.10 27.54 -17.39
N GLU A 383 0.42 26.25 -17.48
CA GLU A 383 0.79 25.42 -16.33
C GLU A 383 1.97 26.00 -15.56
N ALA A 384 2.90 26.66 -16.25
CA ALA A 384 4.04 27.31 -15.63
C ALA A 384 3.62 28.50 -14.76
N VAL A 385 2.69 29.33 -15.24
CA VAL A 385 2.12 30.42 -14.44
C VAL A 385 1.28 29.89 -13.28
N ASP A 386 0.45 28.87 -13.50
CA ASP A 386 -0.34 28.25 -12.44
C ASP A 386 0.54 27.67 -11.33
N PHE A 387 1.64 27.01 -11.72
CA PHE A 387 2.65 26.53 -10.81
C PHE A 387 3.29 27.66 -9.98
N LEU A 388 3.63 28.78 -10.62
CA LEU A 388 4.19 29.96 -9.93
C LEU A 388 3.16 30.56 -8.96
N ARG A 389 1.90 30.64 -9.36
CA ARG A 389 0.79 31.19 -8.57
C ARG A 389 0.53 30.44 -7.27
N MET A 390 0.95 29.19 -7.13
CA MET A 390 0.85 28.45 -5.85
C MET A 390 1.49 29.22 -4.68
N LYS A 391 2.52 30.04 -4.93
CA LYS A 391 3.14 30.92 -3.92
C LYS A 391 3.13 32.40 -4.29
N LEU A 392 3.02 32.74 -5.56
CA LEU A 392 3.09 34.13 -6.05
C LEU A 392 1.71 34.65 -6.46
N GLN A 393 0.69 34.44 -5.61
CA GLN A 393 -0.73 34.67 -5.94
C GLN A 393 -1.03 36.12 -6.37
N HIS A 394 -0.31 37.10 -5.82
CA HIS A 394 -0.53 38.53 -6.06
C HIS A 394 0.37 39.12 -7.16
N HIS A 395 1.24 38.32 -7.78
CA HIS A 395 2.12 38.81 -8.83
C HIS A 395 1.37 38.97 -10.17
N PRO A 396 1.65 40.03 -10.95
CA PRO A 396 1.02 40.22 -12.25
C PRO A 396 1.28 39.05 -13.22
N THR A 397 0.24 38.63 -13.95
CA THR A 397 0.31 37.48 -14.85
C THR A 397 1.39 37.65 -15.93
N ASP A 398 1.49 38.83 -16.53
CA ASP A 398 2.49 39.16 -17.54
C ASP A 398 3.93 38.98 -17.02
N GLN A 399 4.18 39.31 -15.75
CA GLN A 399 5.48 39.10 -15.13
C GLN A 399 5.76 37.62 -14.86
N LEU A 400 4.75 36.85 -14.46
CA LEU A 400 4.87 35.40 -14.28
C LEU A 400 5.09 34.68 -15.62
N GLN A 401 4.45 35.13 -16.69
CA GLN A 401 4.66 34.62 -18.06
C GLN A 401 6.10 34.87 -18.53
N ARG A 402 6.62 36.08 -18.32
CA ARG A 402 8.04 36.38 -18.64
C ARG A 402 9.00 35.52 -17.83
N LEU A 403 8.68 35.25 -16.56
CA LEU A 403 9.46 34.33 -15.72
C LEU A 403 9.38 32.89 -16.26
N ALA A 404 8.19 32.40 -16.61
CA ALA A 404 7.97 31.09 -17.22
C ALA A 404 8.79 30.91 -18.51
N GLN A 405 8.72 31.89 -19.41
CA GLN A 405 9.49 31.93 -20.66
C GLN A 405 11.00 31.92 -20.41
N LYS A 406 11.49 32.68 -19.42
CA LYS A 406 12.92 32.75 -19.07
C LYS A 406 13.52 31.38 -18.71
N PHE A 407 12.71 30.49 -18.13
CA PHE A 407 13.10 29.12 -17.77
C PHE A 407 12.55 28.06 -18.74
N SER A 408 11.90 28.46 -19.83
CA SER A 408 11.27 27.54 -20.80
C SER A 408 10.35 26.52 -20.13
N GLY A 409 9.59 26.93 -19.11
CA GLY A 409 8.67 26.03 -18.39
C GLY A 409 9.34 24.98 -17.50
N LEU A 410 10.68 25.00 -17.33
CA LEU A 410 11.38 23.97 -16.57
C LEU A 410 11.11 24.06 -15.06
N PRO A 411 10.50 23.03 -14.44
CA PRO A 411 10.08 23.07 -13.04
C PRO A 411 11.20 23.44 -12.07
N LEU A 412 12.42 22.91 -12.26
CA LEU A 412 13.53 23.18 -11.34
C LEU A 412 13.91 24.67 -11.30
N GLY A 413 13.92 25.34 -12.45
CA GLY A 413 14.24 26.78 -12.53
C GLY A 413 13.11 27.63 -11.95
N LEU A 414 11.87 27.24 -12.24
CA LEU A 414 10.68 27.91 -11.72
C LEU A 414 10.56 27.77 -10.20
N VAL A 415 10.85 26.60 -9.62
CA VAL A 415 10.90 26.41 -8.16
C VAL A 415 11.93 27.32 -7.51
N ALA A 416 13.14 27.40 -8.10
CA ALA A 416 14.22 28.23 -7.57
C ALA A 416 13.83 29.71 -7.59
N ALA A 417 13.31 30.20 -8.71
CA ALA A 417 12.81 31.57 -8.86
C ALA A 417 11.65 31.86 -7.90
N ARG A 418 10.62 31.00 -7.89
CA ARG A 418 9.44 31.12 -7.01
C ARG A 418 9.84 31.20 -5.55
N SER A 419 10.72 30.31 -5.10
CA SER A 419 11.17 30.26 -3.70
C SER A 419 11.99 31.48 -3.32
N TYR A 420 12.82 32.01 -4.22
CA TYR A 420 13.55 33.25 -3.97
C TYR A 420 12.60 34.43 -3.86
N ILE A 421 11.68 34.58 -4.80
CA ILE A 421 10.73 35.69 -4.85
C ILE A 421 9.86 35.71 -3.59
N ASP A 422 9.29 34.55 -3.23
CA ASP A 422 8.47 34.36 -2.05
C ASP A 422 9.23 34.73 -0.75
N LYS A 423 10.43 34.19 -0.56
CA LYS A 423 11.24 34.42 0.67
C LYS A 423 11.87 35.80 0.77
N SER A 424 12.15 36.45 -0.36
CA SER A 424 12.78 37.77 -0.39
C SER A 424 11.78 38.90 -0.49
N HIS A 425 10.49 38.59 -0.67
CA HIS A 425 9.43 39.56 -0.93
C HIS A 425 9.77 40.54 -2.07
N THR A 426 10.54 40.09 -3.06
CA THR A 426 10.89 40.90 -4.23
C THR A 426 9.84 40.73 -5.33
N SER A 427 9.77 41.65 -6.30
CA SER A 427 8.90 41.46 -7.47
C SER A 427 9.53 40.50 -8.49
N SER A 428 8.71 39.85 -9.31
CA SER A 428 9.19 39.00 -10.41
C SER A 428 10.08 39.79 -11.38
N GLU A 429 9.75 41.06 -11.62
CA GLU A 429 10.55 41.97 -12.44
C GLU A 429 11.93 42.29 -11.81
N SER A 430 11.97 42.57 -10.51
CA SER A 430 13.22 42.78 -9.78
C SER A 430 14.11 41.55 -9.83
N TYR A 431 13.52 40.36 -9.69
CA TYR A 431 14.24 39.09 -9.83
C TYR A 431 14.84 38.91 -11.23
N LEU A 432 14.05 39.13 -12.30
CA LEU A 432 14.52 39.05 -13.68
C LEU A 432 15.68 40.01 -13.94
N ASN A 433 15.59 41.25 -13.45
CA ASN A 433 16.66 42.24 -13.54
C ASN A 433 17.94 41.80 -12.80
N GLN A 434 17.81 41.15 -11.63
CA GLN A 434 18.95 40.61 -10.88
C GLN A 434 19.61 39.43 -11.61
N LEU A 435 18.80 38.56 -12.21
CA LEU A 435 19.27 37.43 -13.00
C LEU A 435 20.10 37.91 -14.21
N GLU A 436 19.63 38.95 -14.91
CA GLU A 436 20.34 39.54 -16.06
C GLU A 436 21.63 40.25 -15.67
N LYS A 437 21.65 40.96 -14.54
CA LYS A 437 22.87 41.61 -14.03
C LYS A 437 23.95 40.60 -13.59
N ARG A 438 23.54 39.41 -13.12
CA ARG A 438 24.47 38.34 -12.68
C ARG A 438 24.86 37.36 -13.79
N LYS A 439 24.38 37.56 -15.03
CA LYS A 439 24.77 36.83 -16.26
C LYS A 439 26.28 36.95 -16.61
N ASN A 440 27.09 37.61 -15.77
CA ASN A 440 28.54 37.71 -15.89
C ASN A 440 29.32 36.68 -15.05
N ALA A 441 28.68 35.64 -14.50
CA ALA A 441 29.37 34.52 -13.82
C ALA A 441 30.00 33.51 -14.82
N LEU A 442 30.82 34.04 -15.73
CA LEU A 442 31.41 33.42 -16.92
C LEU A 442 32.16 32.09 -16.73
N LYS A 443 32.58 31.73 -15.50
CA LYS A 443 33.42 30.54 -15.26
C LYS A 443 32.60 29.25 -15.06
N LEU A 444 31.43 29.33 -14.41
CA LEU A 444 30.54 28.17 -14.22
C LEU A 444 29.62 27.97 -15.42
N GLU A 445 29.23 29.05 -16.10
CA GLU A 445 28.45 28.98 -17.35
C GLU A 445 29.22 28.25 -18.46
N LYS A 446 30.54 28.39 -18.56
CA LYS A 446 31.34 27.66 -19.55
C LYS A 446 31.34 26.15 -19.29
N ALA A 447 31.58 25.73 -18.04
CA ALA A 447 31.58 24.33 -17.66
C ALA A 447 30.18 23.69 -17.81
N ALA A 448 29.13 24.39 -17.41
CA ALA A 448 27.75 23.93 -17.57
C ALA A 448 27.32 23.87 -19.05
N ASN A 449 27.74 24.82 -19.90
CA ASN A 449 27.45 24.75 -21.34
C ASN A 449 28.17 23.59 -22.04
N GLU A 450 29.42 23.30 -21.67
CA GLU A 450 30.18 22.18 -22.24
C GLU A 450 29.56 20.82 -21.89
N VAL A 451 29.01 20.67 -20.68
CA VAL A 451 28.34 19.44 -20.24
C VAL A 451 26.91 19.35 -20.76
N MET A 452 26.14 20.44 -20.73
CA MET A 452 24.69 20.42 -20.98
C MET A 452 24.32 20.54 -22.46
N SER A 453 25.20 21.11 -23.31
CA SER A 453 24.98 21.25 -24.76
C SER A 453 24.68 19.92 -25.48
N ARG A 454 25.16 18.80 -24.93
CA ARG A 454 24.93 17.46 -25.47
C ARG A 454 23.51 16.93 -25.24
N PHE A 455 22.78 17.52 -24.30
CA PHE A 455 21.46 17.06 -23.87
C PHE A 455 20.31 17.94 -24.38
N TYR A 456 20.59 19.11 -24.98
CA TYR A 456 19.57 19.97 -25.58
C TYR A 456 19.28 19.58 -27.02
N ALA A 457 18.00 19.37 -27.35
CA ALA A 457 17.57 18.96 -28.68
C ALA A 457 17.30 20.12 -29.66
N LYS A 458 17.25 21.37 -29.19
CA LYS A 458 16.94 22.55 -30.02
C LYS A 458 17.82 23.76 -29.67
N PRO A 459 18.29 24.55 -30.66
CA PRO A 459 18.89 25.85 -30.41
C PRO A 459 17.92 26.75 -29.64
N GLY A 460 18.35 27.33 -28.52
CA GLY A 460 17.53 28.21 -27.66
C GLY A 460 17.26 27.68 -26.24
N GLN A 461 17.26 26.36 -26.02
CA GLN A 461 17.10 25.80 -24.66
C GLN A 461 18.39 25.85 -23.81
N GLU A 462 19.53 26.10 -24.44
CA GLU A 462 20.81 26.34 -23.76
C GLU A 462 20.74 27.54 -22.81
N GLU A 463 20.01 28.61 -23.19
CA GLU A 463 19.83 29.78 -22.34
C GLU A 463 18.98 29.44 -21.09
N ALA A 464 17.96 28.59 -21.24
CA ALA A 464 17.18 28.10 -20.11
C ALA A 464 18.03 27.27 -19.14
N GLY A 465 18.94 26.45 -19.67
CA GLY A 465 19.97 25.76 -18.90
C GLY A 465 20.86 26.69 -18.09
N ARG A 466 21.40 27.74 -18.71
CA ARG A 466 22.21 28.76 -18.01
C ARG A 466 21.40 29.48 -16.93
N ASN A 467 20.17 29.87 -17.25
CA ASN A 467 19.27 30.56 -16.34
C ASN A 467 18.92 29.68 -15.13
N LEU A 468 18.72 28.38 -15.33
CA LEU A 468 18.47 27.40 -14.27
C LEU A 468 19.57 27.43 -13.18
N PHE A 469 20.84 27.34 -13.59
CA PHE A 469 21.95 27.37 -12.64
C PHE A 469 22.11 28.73 -11.96
N ALA A 470 21.94 29.83 -12.70
CA ALA A 470 21.96 31.17 -12.14
C ALA A 470 20.85 31.37 -11.09
N ALA A 471 19.64 30.84 -11.35
CA ALA A 471 18.51 30.90 -10.44
C ALA A 471 18.74 30.09 -9.16
N LEU A 472 19.29 28.87 -9.29
CA LEU A 472 19.67 28.05 -8.14
C LEU A 472 20.71 28.77 -7.27
N ARG A 473 21.72 29.38 -7.88
CA ARG A 473 22.74 30.15 -7.15
C ARG A 473 22.14 31.36 -6.42
N LEU A 474 21.25 32.11 -7.08
CA LEU A 474 20.52 33.22 -6.44
C LEU A 474 19.75 32.75 -5.20
N ALA A 475 19.05 31.62 -5.32
CA ALA A 475 18.32 31.02 -4.20
C ALA A 475 19.24 30.63 -3.05
N VAL A 476 20.36 29.96 -3.35
CA VAL A 476 21.35 29.52 -2.35
C VAL A 476 22.05 30.68 -1.66
N ASP A 477 22.53 31.69 -2.40
CA ASP A 477 23.20 32.87 -1.83
C ASP A 477 22.29 33.56 -0.80
N LYS A 478 21.00 33.72 -1.13
CA LYS A 478 20.04 34.35 -0.24
C LYS A 478 19.82 33.55 1.03
N LEU A 479 19.74 32.22 0.90
CA LEU A 479 19.63 31.33 2.05
C LEU A 479 20.86 31.42 2.95
N ASN A 480 22.07 31.44 2.39
CA ASN A 480 23.30 31.58 3.17
C ASN A 480 23.35 32.92 3.93
N THR A 481 22.91 34.02 3.30
CA THR A 481 22.82 35.33 3.99
C THR A 481 21.80 35.35 5.13
N GLN A 482 20.71 34.56 5.04
CA GLN A 482 19.71 34.44 6.11
C GLN A 482 20.16 33.45 7.21
N VAL A 483 20.91 32.40 6.86
CA VAL A 483 21.48 31.41 7.79
C VAL A 483 22.56 32.03 8.67
N SER A 484 23.33 33.01 8.18
CA SER A 484 24.22 33.82 9.02
C SER A 484 23.48 34.63 10.10
N SER A 485 22.15 34.72 10.02
CA SER A 485 21.30 35.45 10.96
C SER A 485 20.33 34.59 11.77
N ASN A 486 20.12 33.30 11.46
CA ASN A 486 19.29 32.38 12.26
C ASN A 486 19.60 30.90 11.96
N SER A 487 19.62 30.07 13.01
CA SER A 487 20.05 28.66 13.05
C SER A 487 19.21 27.70 12.19
N VAL A 488 19.87 26.64 11.70
CA VAL A 488 19.52 25.86 10.50
C VAL A 488 18.83 24.52 10.83
N ALA A 489 17.62 24.31 10.31
CA ALA A 489 17.08 22.98 9.98
C ALA A 489 15.84 23.15 9.08
N ASN A 490 15.94 22.86 7.77
CA ASN A 490 14.85 22.45 6.85
C ASN A 490 15.09 22.80 5.37
N VAL A 491 16.15 23.54 5.02
CA VAL A 491 16.40 23.94 3.62
C VAL A 491 17.32 22.98 2.85
N SER A 492 18.10 22.16 3.56
CA SER A 492 19.04 21.18 2.97
C SER A 492 18.35 20.07 2.16
N ALA A 493 17.12 19.67 2.51
CA ALA A 493 16.49 18.50 1.91
C ALA A 493 16.17 18.63 0.41
N TYR A 494 15.97 19.84 -0.11
CA TYR A 494 15.55 20.08 -1.49
C TYR A 494 16.66 20.56 -2.43
N ILE A 495 17.79 21.05 -1.87
CA ILE A 495 18.84 21.71 -2.64
C ILE A 495 20.12 20.85 -2.69
N THR A 496 20.37 20.03 -1.65
CA THR A 496 21.65 19.32 -1.48
C THR A 496 21.93 18.24 -2.53
N PRO A 497 20.97 17.45 -3.06
CA PRO A 497 21.28 16.49 -4.11
C PRO A 497 21.72 17.16 -5.42
N THR A 498 21.08 18.27 -5.79
CA THR A 498 21.35 19.02 -7.03
C THR A 498 22.60 19.91 -6.93
N VAL A 499 22.92 20.41 -5.74
CA VAL A 499 24.15 21.16 -5.47
C VAL A 499 25.37 20.23 -5.39
N ASN A 500 25.22 18.99 -4.90
CA ASN A 500 26.32 18.00 -4.92
C ASN A 500 26.71 17.58 -6.35
N MET A 501 25.79 17.61 -7.32
CA MET A 501 26.13 17.46 -8.75
C MET A 501 26.92 18.65 -9.32
N LEU A 502 26.81 19.84 -8.71
CA LEU A 502 27.42 21.08 -9.22
C LEU A 502 28.73 21.45 -8.52
N TYR A 503 29.00 20.91 -7.34
CA TYR A 503 30.17 21.21 -6.51
C TYR A 503 31.07 20.01 -6.22
N GLY A 504 30.87 18.87 -6.89
CA GLY A 504 31.76 17.70 -6.78
C GLY A 504 33.05 17.87 -7.58
N CYS A 505 34.05 18.50 -6.96
CA CYS A 505 35.46 18.16 -7.18
C CYS A 505 35.88 17.10 -6.17
#